data_AF-A0A1V4TWJ1-F1
#
_entry.id   AF-A0A1V4TWJ1-F1
#
_cell.length_a   1.000
_cell.length_b   1.000
_cell.length_c   1.000
_cell.angle_alpha   90.00
_cell.angle_beta   90.00
_cell.angle_gamma   90.00
#
_symmetry.space_group_name_H-M   'P 1'
#
loop_
_entity.id
_entity.type
_entity.pdbx_description
1 polymer ?
#
loop_
_entity_poly.entity_id
_entity_poly.type
_entity_poly.pdbx_seq_one_letter_code
_entity_poly.pdbx_strand_id
1 'polypeptide(L)'
;MIEWFIYLAFLAFSIFLIPGRHKKYAAAGGWVFLVAGFLTEVPEYMTLDNILYPALAFLSLPFLAITLWNIFRDNSLVFQLSRAAAVAMLIFMPFTFVPLLRDTLIATVVDQAVWLLNALNYHTDLRAWNILFRNGYATEIILACTGITAMAIMLGVAAGSARITLKQGLLAVLIVVPIIYLLNILRIVVVFIAWSDQWFAFLPDPTGTSEFGPGYASFFWAHNVFMELLSVVVLIGIAFVLFRIIPDLAVFARDLTQLYLDGIRSFVKWLESTCRAQSVM
;
A
#
# COMPACT_ATOMS: atom_id res chain seq x y z
N MET A 1 16.11 -11.29 -6.41
CA MET A 1 15.59 -11.97 -7.63
C MET A 1 14.07 -12.27 -7.55
N ILE A 2 13.28 -11.48 -6.81
CA ILE A 2 11.91 -11.85 -6.39
C ILE A 2 10.81 -10.97 -7.02
N GLU A 3 11.17 -9.82 -7.62
CA GLU A 3 10.24 -8.87 -8.23
C GLU A 3 9.42 -9.43 -9.42
N TRP A 4 9.78 -10.59 -9.96
CA TRP A 4 9.10 -11.22 -11.09
C TRP A 4 7.62 -11.49 -10.84
N PHE A 5 7.22 -11.79 -9.59
CA PHE A 5 5.82 -11.99 -9.26
C PHE A 5 5.00 -10.72 -9.42
N ILE A 6 5.54 -9.56 -9.02
CA ILE A 6 4.86 -8.27 -9.22
C ILE A 6 4.77 -7.92 -10.71
N TYR A 7 5.80 -8.23 -11.50
CA TYR A 7 5.78 -8.05 -12.96
C TYR A 7 4.76 -8.96 -13.65
N LEU A 8 4.65 -10.21 -13.22
CA LEU A 8 3.65 -11.16 -13.72
C LEU A 8 2.22 -10.74 -13.30
N ALA A 9 2.06 -10.22 -12.08
CA ALA A 9 0.80 -9.65 -11.63
C ALA A 9 0.39 -8.46 -12.50
N PHE A 10 1.32 -7.55 -12.78
CA PHE A 10 1.09 -6.40 -13.65
C PHE A 10 0.66 -6.84 -15.06
N LEU A 11 1.38 -7.80 -15.65
CA LEU A 11 1.03 -8.34 -16.96
C LEU A 11 -0.36 -8.97 -16.96
N ALA A 12 -0.68 -9.80 -15.97
CA ALA A 12 -1.98 -10.46 -15.86
C ALA A 12 -3.13 -9.45 -15.65
N PHE A 13 -2.93 -8.43 -14.81
CA PHE A 13 -3.92 -7.37 -14.64
C PHE A 13 -4.07 -6.46 -15.87
N SER A 14 -3.00 -6.25 -16.62
CA SER A 14 -3.06 -5.52 -17.90
C SER A 14 -3.86 -6.31 -18.94
N ILE A 15 -3.63 -7.62 -19.04
CA ILE A 15 -4.42 -8.53 -19.88
C ILE A 15 -5.88 -8.57 -19.44
N PHE A 16 -6.16 -8.53 -18.13
CA PHE A 16 -7.53 -8.50 -17.59
C PHE A 16 -8.36 -7.31 -18.08
N LEU A 17 -7.72 -6.17 -18.38
CA LEU A 17 -8.41 -4.98 -18.89
C LEU A 17 -8.87 -5.15 -20.35
N ILE A 18 -8.31 -6.13 -21.08
CA ILE A 18 -8.69 -6.43 -22.46
C ILE A 18 -9.98 -7.26 -22.44
N PRO A 19 -11.06 -6.85 -23.15
CA PRO A 19 -12.26 -7.65 -23.25
C PRO A 19 -11.99 -9.02 -23.89
N GLY A 20 -12.40 -10.11 -23.24
CA GLY A 20 -12.25 -11.45 -23.80
C GLY A 20 -12.57 -12.58 -22.83
N ARG A 21 -12.58 -13.81 -23.36
CA ARG A 21 -12.83 -15.04 -22.58
C ARG A 21 -11.74 -15.33 -21.54
N HIS A 22 -10.56 -14.75 -21.72
CA HIS A 22 -9.42 -14.88 -20.83
C HIS A 22 -9.53 -14.02 -19.56
N LYS A 23 -10.47 -13.07 -19.50
CA LYS A 23 -10.60 -12.08 -18.42
C LYS A 23 -10.58 -12.70 -17.01
N LYS A 24 -11.35 -13.77 -16.78
CA LYS A 24 -11.38 -14.43 -15.47
C LYS A 24 -10.05 -15.05 -15.07
N TYR A 25 -9.34 -15.67 -16.02
CA TYR A 25 -8.04 -16.28 -15.78
C TYR A 25 -6.96 -15.22 -15.57
N ALA A 26 -7.03 -14.11 -16.31
CA ALA A 26 -6.14 -12.97 -16.13
C ALA A 26 -6.33 -12.30 -14.77
N ALA A 27 -7.57 -12.11 -14.31
CA ALA A 27 -7.86 -11.63 -12.96
C ALA A 27 -7.29 -12.58 -11.90
N ALA A 28 -7.58 -13.88 -12.01
CA ALA A 28 -7.07 -14.89 -11.08
C ALA A 28 -5.54 -14.91 -11.04
N GLY A 29 -4.87 -14.90 -12.20
CA GLY A 29 -3.42 -14.82 -12.30
C GLY A 29 -2.85 -13.57 -11.64
N GLY A 30 -3.48 -12.41 -11.87
CA GLY A 30 -3.09 -11.14 -11.24
C GLY A 30 -3.07 -11.23 -9.71
N TRP A 31 -4.14 -11.74 -9.10
CA TRP A 31 -4.20 -11.91 -7.65
C TRP A 31 -3.23 -12.96 -7.11
N VAL A 32 -3.08 -14.10 -7.80
CA VAL A 32 -2.14 -15.16 -7.39
C VAL A 32 -0.71 -14.62 -7.38
N PHE A 33 -0.29 -13.98 -8.46
CA PHE A 33 1.05 -13.43 -8.55
C PHE A 33 1.28 -12.26 -7.58
N LEU A 34 0.28 -11.42 -7.36
CA LEU A 34 0.39 -10.33 -6.38
C LEU A 34 0.61 -10.88 -4.96
N VAL A 35 -0.18 -11.86 -4.55
CA VAL A 35 -0.07 -12.50 -3.22
C VAL A 35 1.21 -13.32 -3.10
N ALA A 36 1.62 -14.04 -4.14
CA ALA A 36 2.91 -14.72 -4.17
C ALA A 36 4.06 -13.73 -3.96
N GLY A 37 4.00 -12.55 -4.61
CA GLY A 37 4.97 -11.47 -4.40
C GLY A 37 5.04 -11.01 -2.94
N PHE A 38 3.90 -10.78 -2.28
CA PHE A 38 3.90 -10.40 -0.87
C PHE A 38 4.48 -11.48 0.05
N LEU A 39 4.20 -12.75 -0.22
CA LEU A 39 4.71 -13.87 0.57
C LEU A 39 6.21 -14.05 0.41
N THR A 40 6.77 -13.75 -0.77
CA THR A 40 8.21 -13.82 -0.98
C THR A 40 9.00 -12.71 -0.30
N GLU A 41 8.37 -11.58 0.00
CA GLU A 41 8.96 -10.47 0.77
C GLU A 41 8.90 -10.71 2.29
N VAL A 42 8.17 -11.73 2.77
CA VAL A 42 8.05 -12.03 4.21
C VAL A 42 9.40 -12.15 4.92
N PRO A 43 10.42 -12.85 4.39
CA PRO A 43 11.72 -12.92 5.04
C PRO A 43 12.34 -11.54 5.27
N GLU A 44 12.23 -10.62 4.30
CA GLU A 44 12.73 -9.25 4.43
C GLU A 44 11.89 -8.44 5.43
N TYR A 45 10.55 -8.54 5.37
CA TYR A 45 9.67 -7.89 6.34
C TYR A 45 9.94 -8.33 7.78
N MET A 46 10.35 -9.59 7.99
CA MET A 46 10.74 -10.09 9.31
C MET A 46 12.08 -9.51 9.80
N THR A 47 12.94 -9.00 8.90
CA THR A 47 14.17 -8.29 9.28
C THR A 47 13.96 -6.81 9.61
N LEU A 48 12.83 -6.24 9.21
CA LEU A 48 12.50 -4.83 9.43
C LEU A 48 11.80 -4.56 10.77
N ASP A 49 11.72 -5.58 11.64
CA ASP A 49 11.07 -5.54 12.96
C ASP A 49 9.64 -4.95 12.94
N ASN A 50 8.95 -5.11 11.80
CA ASN A 50 7.58 -4.66 11.60
C ASN A 50 6.66 -5.88 11.43
N ILE A 51 5.98 -6.28 12.52
CA ILE A 51 5.09 -7.45 12.52
C ILE A 51 3.85 -7.28 11.61
N LEU A 52 3.51 -6.05 11.25
CA LEU A 52 2.33 -5.75 10.45
C LEU A 52 2.46 -6.32 9.03
N TYR A 53 3.61 -6.13 8.37
CA TYR A 53 3.77 -6.55 6.97
C TYR A 53 3.78 -8.07 6.78
N PRO A 54 4.49 -8.88 7.59
CA PRO A 54 4.38 -10.33 7.55
C PRO A 54 2.95 -10.80 7.83
N ALA A 55 2.28 -10.21 8.84
CA ALA A 55 0.90 -10.58 9.17
C ALA A 55 -0.06 -10.30 8.00
N LEU A 56 0.05 -9.13 7.35
CA LEU A 56 -0.75 -8.80 6.18
C LEU A 56 -0.46 -9.72 4.99
N ALA A 57 0.80 -10.10 4.78
CA ALA A 57 1.17 -11.07 3.74
C ALA A 57 0.49 -12.43 3.98
N PHE A 58 0.47 -12.94 5.22
CA PHE A 58 -0.26 -14.18 5.53
C PHE A 58 -1.78 -14.02 5.45
N LEU A 59 -2.33 -12.90 5.92
CA LEU A 59 -3.77 -12.59 5.80
C LEU A 59 -4.22 -12.43 4.34
N SER A 60 -3.29 -12.21 3.41
CA SER A 60 -3.61 -12.19 1.98
C SER A 60 -3.99 -13.56 1.41
N LEU A 61 -3.64 -14.67 2.08
CA LEU A 61 -4.01 -16.04 1.67
C LEU A 61 -5.53 -16.31 1.75
N PRO A 62 -6.23 -16.10 2.88
CA PRO A 62 -7.69 -16.26 2.91
C PRO A 62 -8.39 -15.26 1.99
N PHE A 63 -7.86 -14.04 1.88
CA PHE A 63 -8.32 -13.06 0.90
C PHE A 63 -8.22 -13.60 -0.54
N LEU A 64 -7.08 -14.19 -0.92
CA LEU A 64 -6.86 -14.80 -2.23
C LEU A 64 -7.87 -15.92 -2.49
N ALA A 65 -8.06 -16.82 -1.52
CA ALA A 65 -8.97 -17.95 -1.65
C ALA A 65 -10.42 -17.48 -1.93
N ILE A 66 -10.92 -16.52 -1.15
CA ILE A 66 -12.27 -15.94 -1.34
C ILE A 66 -12.37 -15.23 -2.70
N THR A 67 -11.31 -14.51 -3.08
CA THR A 67 -11.24 -13.77 -4.35
C THR A 67 -11.32 -14.73 -5.55
N LEU A 68 -10.48 -15.76 -5.58
CA LEU A 68 -10.48 -16.77 -6.64
C LEU A 68 -11.81 -17.52 -6.75
N TRP A 69 -12.37 -17.94 -5.60
CA TRP A 69 -13.66 -18.61 -5.53
C TRP A 69 -14.79 -17.80 -6.17
N ASN A 70 -14.75 -16.48 -6.03
CA ASN A 70 -15.72 -15.55 -6.60
C ASN A 70 -15.42 -15.18 -8.06
N ILE A 71 -14.14 -15.12 -8.47
CA ILE A 71 -13.75 -14.95 -9.88
C ILE A 71 -14.30 -16.09 -10.72
N PHE A 72 -14.17 -17.33 -10.26
CA PHE A 72 -14.67 -18.50 -10.99
C PHE A 72 -16.20 -18.68 -10.94
N ARG A 73 -16.89 -17.85 -10.15
CA ARG A 73 -18.36 -17.69 -10.17
C ARG A 73 -18.84 -16.47 -10.96
N ASP A 74 -17.93 -15.81 -11.68
CA ASP A 74 -18.22 -14.61 -12.46
C ASP A 74 -18.84 -13.47 -11.62
N ASN A 75 -18.42 -13.35 -10.34
CA ASN A 75 -18.91 -12.31 -9.44
C ASN A 75 -18.41 -10.92 -9.89
N SER A 76 -19.36 -10.04 -10.25
CA SER A 76 -19.06 -8.69 -10.74
C SER A 76 -18.29 -7.81 -9.74
N LEU A 77 -18.46 -8.02 -8.42
CA LEU A 77 -17.76 -7.26 -7.39
C LEU A 77 -16.25 -7.53 -7.43
N VAL A 78 -15.86 -8.79 -7.58
CA VAL A 78 -14.43 -9.14 -7.64
C VAL A 78 -13.80 -8.71 -8.95
N PHE A 79 -14.57 -8.63 -10.05
CA PHE A 79 -14.08 -7.99 -11.27
C PHE A 79 -13.92 -6.47 -11.13
N GLN A 80 -14.78 -5.79 -10.37
CA GLN A 80 -14.58 -4.38 -10.03
C GLN A 80 -13.33 -4.18 -9.17
N LEU A 81 -13.12 -5.04 -8.16
CA LEU A 81 -11.90 -5.03 -7.35
C LEU A 81 -10.64 -5.30 -8.18
N SER A 82 -10.69 -6.27 -9.09
CA SER A 82 -9.58 -6.59 -10.00
C SER A 82 -9.25 -5.42 -10.93
N ARG A 83 -10.26 -4.63 -11.33
CA ARG A 83 -10.02 -3.41 -12.11
C ARG A 83 -9.37 -2.32 -11.28
N ALA A 84 -9.78 -2.16 -10.02
CA ALA A 84 -9.12 -1.22 -9.12
C ALA A 84 -7.63 -1.56 -8.94
N ALA A 85 -7.32 -2.83 -8.71
CA ALA A 85 -5.94 -3.31 -8.63
C ALA A 85 -5.17 -3.09 -9.94
N ALA A 86 -5.78 -3.40 -11.09
CA ALA A 86 -5.15 -3.21 -12.40
C ALA A 86 -4.81 -1.74 -12.68
N VAL A 87 -5.72 -0.81 -12.37
CA VAL A 87 -5.47 0.62 -12.54
C VAL A 87 -4.39 1.12 -11.57
N ALA A 88 -4.41 0.67 -10.32
CA ALA A 88 -3.35 1.02 -9.36
C ALA A 88 -1.97 0.56 -9.87
N MET A 89 -1.87 -0.66 -10.39
CA MET A 89 -0.62 -1.15 -10.97
C MET A 89 -0.22 -0.38 -12.22
N LEU A 90 -1.16 -0.01 -13.10
CA LEU A 90 -0.84 0.84 -14.27
C LEU A 90 -0.26 2.20 -13.89
N ILE A 91 -0.68 2.76 -12.77
CA ILE A 91 -0.15 4.04 -12.26
C ILE A 91 1.22 3.86 -11.61
N PHE A 92 1.38 2.81 -10.78
CA PHE A 92 2.59 2.59 -9.99
C PHE A 92 3.75 2.03 -10.83
N MET A 93 3.49 1.03 -11.68
CA MET A 93 4.52 0.26 -12.36
C MET A 93 5.48 1.06 -13.26
N PRO A 94 5.06 2.14 -13.95
CA PRO A 94 5.99 2.99 -14.69
C PRO A 94 7.14 3.52 -13.83
N PHE A 95 6.88 3.86 -12.56
CA PHE A 95 7.90 4.33 -11.61
C PHE A 95 8.76 3.19 -11.05
N THR A 96 8.33 1.94 -11.17
CA THR A 96 9.19 0.79 -10.84
C THR A 96 10.11 0.44 -12.01
N PHE A 97 9.56 0.43 -13.23
CA PHE A 97 10.27 -0.03 -14.43
C PHE A 97 11.22 0.98 -15.06
N VAL A 98 10.92 2.27 -14.95
CA VAL A 98 11.67 3.32 -15.65
C VAL A 98 12.48 4.11 -14.62
N PRO A 99 13.81 3.85 -14.49
CA PRO A 99 14.66 4.56 -13.54
C PRO A 99 14.56 6.07 -13.65
N LEU A 100 14.44 6.60 -14.87
CA LEU A 100 14.26 8.03 -15.08
C LEU A 100 13.02 8.58 -14.36
N LEU A 101 11.86 7.90 -14.44
CA LEU A 101 10.64 8.35 -13.75
C LEU A 101 10.78 8.19 -12.24
N ARG A 102 11.35 7.06 -11.80
CA ARG A 102 11.58 6.74 -10.39
C ARG A 102 12.46 7.76 -9.71
N ASP A 103 13.66 7.95 -10.26
CA ASP A 103 14.73 8.72 -9.63
C ASP A 103 14.40 10.22 -9.73
N THR A 104 13.72 10.66 -10.80
CA THR A 104 13.19 12.04 -10.89
C THR A 104 12.12 12.30 -9.83
N LEU A 105 11.19 11.36 -9.61
CA LEU A 105 10.17 11.52 -8.57
C LEU A 105 10.80 11.57 -7.17
N ILE A 106 11.73 10.65 -6.88
CA ILE A 106 12.45 10.62 -5.60
C ILE A 106 13.23 11.93 -5.41
N ALA A 107 14.01 12.36 -6.41
CA ALA A 107 14.79 13.59 -6.33
C ALA A 107 13.89 14.82 -6.09
N THR A 108 12.77 14.92 -6.80
CA THR A 108 11.81 16.02 -6.61
C THR A 108 11.26 16.05 -5.18
N VAL A 109 10.92 14.87 -4.63
CA VAL A 109 10.41 14.74 -3.26
C VAL A 109 11.50 15.10 -2.24
N VAL A 110 12.74 14.67 -2.47
CA VAL A 110 13.89 15.02 -1.62
C VAL A 110 14.12 16.53 -1.64
N ASP A 111 14.16 17.16 -2.80
CA ASP A 111 14.36 18.60 -2.94
C ASP A 111 13.28 19.40 -2.20
N GLN A 112 12.02 18.98 -2.31
CA GLN A 112 10.91 19.62 -1.59
C GLN A 112 10.97 19.40 -0.07
N ALA A 113 11.36 18.20 0.37
CA ALA A 113 11.56 17.92 1.78
C ALA A 113 12.69 18.76 2.37
N VAL A 114 13.84 18.85 1.68
CA VAL A 114 14.98 19.70 2.07
C VAL A 114 14.57 21.16 2.08
N TRP A 115 13.83 21.63 1.07
CA TRP A 115 13.31 22.99 1.03
C TRP A 115 12.45 23.30 2.26
N LEU A 116 11.54 22.41 2.62
CA LEU A 116 10.66 22.58 3.78
C LEU A 116 11.45 22.50 5.11
N LEU A 117 12.42 21.58 5.22
CA LEU A 117 13.32 21.50 6.38
C LEU A 117 14.09 22.80 6.58
N ASN A 118 14.66 23.36 5.51
CA ASN A 118 15.37 24.64 5.55
C ASN A 118 14.43 25.80 5.92
N ALA A 119 13.20 25.81 5.41
CA ALA A 119 12.19 26.80 5.79
C ALA A 119 11.83 26.74 7.29
N LEU A 120 11.99 25.57 7.92
CA LEU A 120 11.84 25.35 9.36
C LEU A 120 13.14 25.58 10.15
N ASN A 121 14.19 26.14 9.54
CA ASN A 121 15.55 26.28 10.07
C ASN A 121 16.25 24.97 10.46
N TYR A 122 15.80 23.85 9.88
CA TYR A 122 16.34 22.53 10.12
C TYR A 122 17.38 22.16 9.05
N HIS A 123 18.60 22.66 9.26
CA HIS A 123 19.72 22.45 8.33
C HIS A 123 20.04 20.96 8.20
N THR A 124 20.00 20.46 6.97
CA THR A 124 20.12 19.04 6.62
C THR A 124 21.18 18.88 5.55
N ASP A 125 22.11 17.95 5.76
CA ASP A 125 23.11 17.60 4.77
C ASP A 125 22.59 16.50 3.85
N LEU A 126 22.96 16.55 2.57
CA LEU A 126 22.72 15.47 1.63
C LEU A 126 24.00 14.65 1.47
N ARG A 127 23.98 13.40 1.95
CA ARG A 127 25.11 12.46 1.76
C ARG A 127 25.09 11.82 0.37
N ALA A 128 23.90 11.70 -0.20
CA ALA A 128 23.66 11.31 -1.58
C ALA A 128 22.42 12.06 -2.08
N TRP A 129 22.12 11.90 -3.37
CA TRP A 129 20.96 12.55 -4.00
C TRP A 129 19.61 12.20 -3.37
N ASN A 130 19.53 11.08 -2.62
CA ASN A 130 18.34 10.64 -1.91
C ASN A 130 18.56 10.32 -0.42
N ILE A 131 19.70 10.71 0.18
CA ILE A 131 20.02 10.40 1.58
C ILE A 131 20.15 11.70 2.39
N LEU A 132 19.17 11.94 3.25
CA LEU A 132 19.17 13.01 4.23
C LEU A 132 20.07 12.63 5.41
N PHE A 133 20.86 13.56 5.92
CA PHE A 133 21.77 13.32 7.04
C PHE A 133 21.76 14.46 8.04
N ARG A 134 21.65 14.10 9.31
CA ARG A 134 21.78 15.05 10.43
C ARG A 134 22.08 14.34 11.74
N ASN A 135 22.88 14.97 12.60
CA ASN A 135 23.16 14.49 13.97
C ASN A 135 23.70 13.05 14.05
N GLY A 136 24.39 12.56 13.02
CA GLY A 136 24.85 11.17 12.98
C GLY A 136 23.84 10.17 12.39
N TYR A 137 22.62 10.61 12.09
CA TYR A 137 21.53 9.80 11.58
C TYR A 137 21.30 10.04 10.08
N ALA A 138 21.25 8.96 9.30
CA ALA A 138 20.95 8.99 7.88
C ALA A 138 19.54 8.45 7.61
N THR A 139 18.86 9.00 6.60
CA THR A 139 17.56 8.52 6.13
C THR A 139 17.56 8.52 4.61
N GLU A 140 17.49 7.32 4.03
CA GLU A 140 17.33 7.17 2.59
C GLU A 140 15.85 7.32 2.20
N ILE A 141 15.59 8.18 1.23
CA ILE A 141 14.27 8.34 0.62
C ILE A 141 14.20 7.41 -0.59
N ILE A 142 13.30 6.44 -0.50
CA ILE A 142 13.02 5.46 -1.56
C ILE A 142 11.67 5.72 -2.22
N LEU A 143 11.36 5.01 -3.30
CA LEU A 143 10.09 5.18 -4.04
C LEU A 143 8.85 5.04 -3.14
N ALA A 144 8.86 4.11 -2.18
CA ALA A 144 7.78 3.92 -1.22
C ALA A 144 7.50 5.17 -0.36
N CYS A 145 8.51 6.02 -0.14
CA CYS A 145 8.37 7.26 0.61
C CYS A 145 7.81 8.42 -0.21
N THR A 146 7.55 8.27 -1.51
CA THR A 146 7.04 9.37 -2.37
C THR A 146 5.51 9.53 -2.33
N GLY A 147 4.80 8.60 -1.66
CA GLY A 147 3.34 8.56 -1.63
C GLY A 147 2.69 8.01 -2.91
N ILE A 148 3.48 7.64 -3.93
CA ILE A 148 2.96 7.14 -5.21
C ILE A 148 2.08 5.90 -5.07
N THR A 149 2.44 4.99 -4.17
CA THR A 149 1.66 3.77 -3.91
C THR A 149 0.26 4.11 -3.39
N ALA A 150 0.16 5.05 -2.44
CA ALA A 150 -1.11 5.48 -1.88
C ALA A 150 -1.98 6.21 -2.93
N MET A 151 -1.36 7.08 -3.75
CA MET A 151 -2.05 7.73 -4.86
C MET A 151 -2.57 6.71 -5.88
N ALA A 152 -1.74 5.75 -6.27
CA ALA A 152 -2.09 4.69 -7.20
C ALA A 152 -3.25 3.84 -6.69
N ILE A 153 -3.21 3.41 -5.43
CA ILE A 153 -4.29 2.62 -4.81
C ILE A 153 -5.60 3.42 -4.78
N MET A 154 -5.58 4.67 -4.31
CA MET A 154 -6.80 5.47 -4.18
C MET A 154 -7.41 5.85 -5.54
N LEU A 155 -6.58 6.12 -6.55
CA LEU A 155 -7.05 6.31 -7.93
C LEU A 155 -7.55 5.01 -8.56
N GLY A 156 -6.91 3.88 -8.26
CA GLY A 156 -7.41 2.55 -8.63
C GLY A 156 -8.79 2.29 -8.06
N VAL A 157 -8.99 2.55 -6.77
CA VAL A 157 -10.30 2.45 -6.09
C VAL A 157 -11.34 3.32 -6.78
N ALA A 158 -11.02 4.59 -7.08
CA ALA A 158 -11.94 5.47 -7.81
C ALA A 158 -12.31 4.90 -9.19
N ALA A 159 -11.31 4.43 -9.94
CA ALA A 159 -11.50 3.80 -11.24
C ALA A 159 -12.22 2.44 -11.17
N GLY A 160 -12.31 1.82 -9.98
CA GLY A 160 -13.01 0.57 -9.72
C GLY A 160 -14.53 0.62 -9.93
N SER A 161 -15.14 1.82 -10.00
CA SER A 161 -16.56 2.01 -10.33
C SER A 161 -16.83 1.96 -11.84
N ALA A 162 -17.74 1.07 -12.29
CA ALA A 162 -17.94 0.79 -13.73
C ALA A 162 -18.58 1.97 -14.47
N ARG A 163 -19.16 2.92 -13.73
CA ARG A 163 -19.94 4.05 -14.23
C ARG A 163 -19.32 5.40 -13.88
N ILE A 164 -18.00 5.45 -13.68
CA ILE A 164 -17.32 6.71 -13.40
C ILE A 164 -17.42 7.65 -14.60
N THR A 165 -17.93 8.86 -14.38
CA THR A 165 -17.92 9.93 -15.39
C THR A 165 -16.54 10.60 -15.45
N LEU A 166 -16.17 11.19 -16.59
CA LEU A 166 -14.91 11.93 -16.72
C LEU A 166 -14.75 13.04 -15.67
N LYS A 167 -15.85 13.75 -15.36
CA LYS A 167 -15.86 14.80 -14.32
C LYS A 167 -15.53 14.22 -12.95
N GLN A 168 -16.12 13.09 -12.58
CA GLN A 168 -15.84 12.42 -11.30
C GLN A 168 -14.40 11.88 -11.25
N GLY A 169 -13.90 11.32 -12.35
CA GLY A 169 -12.52 10.87 -12.45
C GLY A 169 -11.51 12.01 -12.27
N LEU A 170 -11.73 13.14 -12.95
CA LEU A 170 -10.87 14.31 -12.82
C LEU A 170 -10.92 14.88 -11.39
N LEU A 171 -12.11 14.96 -10.78
CA LEU A 171 -12.26 15.39 -9.38
C LEU A 171 -11.55 14.43 -8.42
N ALA A 172 -11.61 13.12 -8.65
CA ALA A 172 -10.88 12.15 -7.85
C ALA A 172 -9.36 12.39 -7.93
N VAL A 173 -8.81 12.63 -9.13
CA VAL A 173 -7.40 12.97 -9.32
C VAL A 173 -7.02 14.27 -8.60
N LEU A 174 -7.81 15.33 -8.80
CA LEU A 174 -7.56 16.65 -8.21
C LEU A 174 -7.66 16.68 -6.67
N ILE A 175 -8.26 15.67 -6.06
CA ILE A 175 -8.35 15.55 -4.59
C ILE A 175 -7.27 14.61 -4.09
N VAL A 176 -7.19 13.39 -4.65
CA VAL A 176 -6.30 12.33 -4.17
C VAL A 176 -4.84 12.73 -4.30
N VAL A 177 -4.42 13.17 -5.49
CA VAL A 177 -3.00 13.40 -5.79
C VAL A 177 -2.42 14.53 -4.93
N PRO A 178 -2.95 15.77 -4.93
CA PRO A 178 -2.32 16.85 -4.17
C PRO A 178 -2.40 16.63 -2.66
N ILE A 179 -3.50 16.07 -2.14
CA ILE A 179 -3.62 15.83 -0.69
C ILE A 179 -2.59 14.80 -0.23
N ILE A 180 -2.53 13.64 -0.90
CA ILE A 180 -1.58 12.59 -0.52
C ILE A 180 -0.14 13.07 -0.71
N TYR A 181 0.15 13.76 -1.82
CA TYR A 181 1.50 14.26 -2.10
C TYR A 181 1.98 15.24 -1.02
N LEU A 182 1.17 16.25 -0.68
CA LEU A 182 1.54 17.25 0.33
C LEU A 182 1.69 16.63 1.72
N LEU A 183 0.75 15.76 2.13
CA LEU A 183 0.84 15.06 3.40
C LEU A 183 2.05 14.13 3.46
N ASN A 184 2.43 13.54 2.33
CA ASN A 184 3.60 12.71 2.24
C ASN A 184 4.91 13.51 2.39
N ILE A 185 5.03 14.70 1.77
CA ILE A 185 6.17 15.59 2.02
C ILE A 185 6.26 15.94 3.52
N LEU A 186 5.13 16.32 4.13
CA LEU A 186 5.09 16.61 5.57
C LEU A 186 5.54 15.40 6.40
N ARG A 187 5.07 14.20 6.03
CA ARG A 187 5.44 12.95 6.71
C ARG A 187 6.93 12.69 6.63
N ILE A 188 7.58 12.89 5.48
CA ILE A 188 9.04 12.75 5.36
C ILE A 188 9.75 13.70 6.32
N VAL A 189 9.37 14.98 6.31
CA VAL A 189 9.97 16.01 7.16
C VAL A 189 9.81 15.69 8.65
N VAL A 190 8.60 15.34 9.09
CA VAL A 190 8.32 15.04 10.50
C VAL A 190 9.04 13.78 10.95
N VAL A 191 9.03 12.70 10.14
CA VAL A 191 9.75 11.46 10.48
C VAL A 191 11.25 11.73 10.54
N PHE A 192 11.79 12.48 9.59
CA PHE A 192 13.21 12.82 9.56
C PHE A 192 13.64 13.59 10.81
N ILE A 193 12.91 14.66 11.18
CA ILE A 193 13.22 15.44 12.40
C ILE A 193 13.10 14.56 13.65
N ALA A 194 12.00 13.80 13.77
CA ALA A 194 11.78 12.95 14.94
C ALA A 194 12.87 11.89 15.10
N TRP A 195 13.36 11.37 13.98
CA TRP A 195 14.49 10.45 13.91
C TRP A 195 15.82 11.14 14.27
N SER A 196 16.18 12.24 13.63
CA SER A 196 17.49 12.88 13.83
C SER A 196 17.64 13.61 15.16
N ASP A 197 16.54 14.07 15.77
CA ASP A 197 16.53 14.66 17.13
C ASP A 197 16.11 13.68 18.22
N GLN A 198 15.85 12.42 17.86
CA GLN A 198 15.56 11.35 18.81
C GLN A 198 14.36 11.63 19.73
N TRP A 199 13.26 12.13 19.16
CA TRP A 199 12.07 12.56 19.91
C TRP A 199 11.49 11.48 20.83
N PHE A 200 11.61 10.20 20.46
CA PHE A 200 11.02 9.08 21.19
C PHE A 200 12.07 8.19 21.85
N ALA A 201 13.27 8.69 22.13
CA ALA A 201 14.30 7.95 22.85
C ALA A 201 13.87 7.49 24.27
N PHE A 202 12.81 8.09 24.82
CA PHE A 202 12.23 7.71 26.11
C PHE A 202 11.29 6.49 26.04
N LEU A 203 10.84 6.09 24.84
CA LEU A 203 9.99 4.93 24.66
C LEU A 203 10.84 3.66 24.50
N PRO A 204 10.30 2.48 24.89
CA PRO A 204 11.00 1.23 24.67
C PRO A 204 11.24 1.01 23.18
N ASP A 205 12.38 0.39 22.87
CA ASP A 205 12.67 -0.08 21.54
C ASP A 205 12.13 -1.51 21.38
N PRO A 206 11.00 -1.72 20.68
CA PRO A 206 10.43 -3.05 20.50
C PRO A 206 11.24 -3.92 19.52
N THR A 207 12.18 -3.32 18.80
CA THR A 207 12.98 -4.01 17.79
C THR A 207 14.16 -4.75 18.42
N GLY A 208 14.62 -4.30 19.60
CA GLY A 208 15.71 -4.94 20.33
C GLY A 208 17.05 -4.93 19.58
N THR A 209 17.13 -4.26 18.43
CA THR A 209 18.33 -4.19 17.60
C THR A 209 19.13 -2.94 17.96
N SER A 210 20.40 -3.13 18.27
CA SER A 210 21.40 -2.05 18.35
C SER A 210 22.14 -1.86 17.02
N GLU A 211 21.75 -2.61 15.98
CA GLU A 211 22.43 -2.71 14.68
C GLU A 211 22.41 -1.38 13.90
N PHE A 212 21.37 -0.56 14.10
CA PHE A 212 21.28 0.81 13.59
C PHE A 212 21.69 1.90 14.62
N GLY A 213 22.25 1.48 15.76
CA GLY A 213 22.74 2.35 16.83
C GLY A 213 21.70 2.76 17.87
N PRO A 214 22.11 3.45 18.94
CA PRO A 214 21.19 4.03 19.93
C PRO A 214 20.29 5.05 19.23
N GLY A 215 19.01 4.70 19.08
CA GLY A 215 17.99 5.61 18.56
C GLY A 215 16.90 5.01 17.70
N TYR A 216 17.02 3.76 17.23
CA TYR A 216 16.05 3.12 16.30
C TYR A 216 14.59 3.20 16.77
N ALA A 217 14.37 3.17 18.09
CA ALA A 217 13.10 3.52 18.73
C ALA A 217 12.41 4.77 18.13
N SER A 218 13.14 5.87 17.93
CA SER A 218 12.58 7.12 17.39
C SER A 218 12.06 6.97 15.97
N PHE A 219 12.77 6.23 15.12
CA PHE A 219 12.29 5.92 13.78
C PHE A 219 11.05 5.03 13.83
N PHE A 220 11.10 3.95 14.61
CA PHE A 220 9.99 3.01 14.75
C PHE A 220 8.69 3.71 15.20
N TRP A 221 8.75 4.48 16.29
CA TRP A 221 7.58 5.17 16.83
C TRP A 221 7.08 6.25 15.88
N ALA A 222 7.98 7.05 15.29
CA ALA A 222 7.58 8.09 14.34
C ALA A 222 6.95 7.50 13.07
N HIS A 223 7.63 6.55 12.43
CA HIS A 223 7.28 6.02 11.11
C HIS A 223 6.20 4.93 11.20
N ASN A 224 6.47 3.85 11.92
CA ASN A 224 5.68 2.60 11.90
C ASN A 224 4.44 2.69 12.80
N VAL A 225 4.44 3.59 13.78
CA VAL A 225 3.30 3.75 14.69
C VAL A 225 2.52 5.01 14.36
N PHE A 226 3.09 6.19 14.60
CA PHE A 226 2.33 7.44 14.50
C PHE A 226 1.97 7.79 13.06
N MET A 227 2.95 7.79 12.15
CA MET A 227 2.71 8.21 10.76
C MET A 227 1.95 7.15 9.97
N GLU A 228 2.20 5.87 10.20
CA GLU A 228 1.44 4.79 9.58
C GLU A 228 -0.03 4.83 10.01
N LEU A 229 -0.33 4.97 11.31
CA LEU A 229 -1.71 5.10 11.80
C LEU A 229 -2.38 6.36 11.25
N LEU A 230 -1.69 7.50 11.25
CA LEU A 230 -2.20 8.75 10.70
C LEU A 230 -2.51 8.60 9.20
N SER A 231 -1.65 7.92 8.45
CA SER A 231 -1.87 7.68 7.02
C SER A 231 -3.14 6.85 6.77
N VAL A 232 -3.42 5.83 7.59
CA VAL A 232 -4.65 5.04 7.50
C VAL A 232 -5.88 5.92 7.74
N VAL A 233 -5.85 6.79 8.75
CA VAL A 233 -6.94 7.73 9.04
C VAL A 233 -7.17 8.69 7.86
N VAL A 234 -6.09 9.23 7.29
CA VAL A 234 -6.16 10.11 6.12
C VAL A 234 -6.75 9.38 4.91
N LEU A 235 -6.30 8.15 4.62
CA LEU A 235 -6.80 7.35 3.50
C LEU A 235 -8.28 7.01 3.65
N ILE A 236 -8.73 6.69 4.86
CA ILE A 236 -10.15 6.51 5.18
C ILE A 236 -10.92 7.81 4.91
N GLY A 237 -10.40 8.96 5.35
CA GLY A 237 -10.99 10.27 5.07
C GLY A 237 -11.12 10.56 3.58
N ILE A 238 -10.08 10.30 2.80
CA ILE A 238 -10.11 10.44 1.34
C ILE A 238 -11.13 9.48 0.72
N ALA A 239 -11.23 8.24 1.20
CA ALA A 239 -12.23 7.29 0.72
C ALA A 239 -13.66 7.81 0.95
N PHE A 240 -13.96 8.40 2.10
CA PHE A 240 -15.26 9.03 2.36
C PHE A 240 -15.55 10.21 1.43
N VAL A 241 -14.53 11.04 1.13
CA VAL A 241 -14.67 12.11 0.13
C VAL A 241 -14.98 11.53 -1.25
N LEU A 242 -14.28 10.46 -1.65
CA LEU A 242 -14.55 9.77 -2.92
C LEU A 242 -15.95 9.16 -2.98
N PHE A 243 -16.46 8.59 -1.87
CA PHE A 243 -17.84 8.10 -1.78
C PHE A 243 -18.87 9.21 -2.01
N ARG A 244 -18.56 10.45 -1.60
CA ARG A 244 -19.45 11.60 -1.83
C ARG A 244 -19.49 12.02 -3.29
N ILE A 245 -18.36 11.90 -3.99
CA ILE A 245 -18.20 12.28 -5.41
C ILE A 245 -18.71 11.16 -6.33
N ILE A 246 -18.50 9.91 -5.94
CA ILE A 246 -18.84 8.69 -6.66
C ILE A 246 -19.70 7.81 -5.74
N PRO A 247 -21.03 8.05 -5.66
CA PRO A 247 -21.91 7.32 -4.75
C PRO A 247 -21.89 5.79 -4.94
N ASP A 248 -21.70 5.34 -6.18
CA ASP A 248 -21.54 3.92 -6.52
C ASP A 248 -20.39 3.24 -5.78
N LEU A 249 -19.35 4.00 -5.42
CA LEU A 249 -18.19 3.48 -4.70
C LEU A 249 -18.54 3.09 -3.25
N ALA A 250 -19.49 3.78 -2.63
CA ALA A 250 -19.97 3.45 -1.28
C ALA A 250 -20.76 2.13 -1.27
N VAL A 251 -21.57 1.90 -2.31
CA VAL A 251 -22.29 0.64 -2.50
C VAL A 251 -21.29 -0.49 -2.74
N PHE A 252 -20.34 -0.27 -3.66
CA PHE A 252 -19.27 -1.22 -3.94
C PHE A 252 -18.48 -1.60 -2.67
N ALA A 253 -18.05 -0.63 -1.85
CA ALA A 253 -17.31 -0.89 -0.63
C ALA A 253 -18.10 -1.72 0.39
N ARG A 254 -19.39 -1.42 0.57
CA ARG A 254 -20.28 -2.19 1.46
C ARG A 254 -20.47 -3.62 0.96
N ASP A 255 -20.80 -3.79 -0.32
CA ASP A 255 -21.08 -5.11 -0.89
C ASP A 255 -19.82 -5.98 -0.89
N LEU A 256 -18.65 -5.38 -1.16
CA LEU A 256 -17.36 -6.04 -1.07
C LEU A 256 -17.06 -6.48 0.38
N THR A 257 -17.30 -5.61 1.35
CA THR A 257 -17.10 -5.93 2.77
C THR A 257 -17.96 -7.11 3.20
N GLN A 258 -19.24 -7.11 2.80
CA GLN A 258 -20.15 -8.23 3.08
C GLN A 258 -19.67 -9.52 2.42
N LEU A 259 -19.25 -9.46 1.16
CA LEU A 259 -18.72 -10.61 0.43
C LEU A 259 -17.55 -11.29 1.16
N TYR A 260 -16.59 -10.51 1.64
CA TYR A 260 -15.44 -11.07 2.36
C TYR A 260 -15.81 -11.52 3.78
N LEU A 261 -16.67 -10.81 4.50
CA LEU A 261 -17.14 -11.24 5.82
C LEU A 261 -17.89 -12.57 5.76
N ASP A 262 -18.76 -12.74 4.78
CA ASP A 262 -19.50 -13.98 4.59
C ASP A 262 -18.58 -15.12 4.12
N GLY A 263 -17.59 -14.81 3.27
CA GLY A 263 -16.52 -15.73 2.90
C GLY A 263 -15.75 -16.23 4.13
N ILE A 264 -15.30 -15.33 5.01
CA ILE A 264 -14.59 -15.70 6.24
C ILE A 264 -15.47 -16.53 7.17
N ARG A 265 -16.73 -16.12 7.38
CA ARG A 265 -17.68 -16.88 8.22
C ARG A 265 -17.91 -18.30 7.67
N SER A 266 -18.02 -18.45 6.36
CA SER A 266 -18.18 -19.76 5.73
C SER A 266 -16.95 -20.66 5.92
N PHE A 267 -15.75 -20.07 5.83
CA PHE A 267 -14.49 -20.77 6.04
C PHE A 267 -14.32 -21.21 7.50
N VAL A 268 -14.62 -20.33 8.46
CA VAL A 268 -14.59 -20.66 9.90
C VAL A 268 -15.57 -21.80 10.22
N LYS A 269 -16.81 -21.74 9.71
CA LYS A 269 -17.79 -22.82 9.89
C LYS A 269 -17.30 -24.16 9.32
N TRP A 270 -16.63 -24.14 8.16
CA TRP A 270 -16.06 -25.33 7.55
C TRP A 270 -14.90 -25.92 8.36
N LEU A 271 -14.03 -25.07 8.93
CA LEU A 271 -12.98 -25.53 9.85
C LEU A 271 -13.58 -26.19 11.09
N GLU A 272 -14.59 -25.56 11.71
CA GLU A 272 -15.27 -26.12 12.86
C GLU A 272 -15.94 -27.47 12.56
N SER A 273 -16.56 -27.64 11.39
CA SER A 273 -17.19 -28.91 11.01
C SER A 273 -16.17 -30.01 10.74
N THR A 274 -15.02 -29.67 10.17
CA THR A 274 -13.93 -30.61 9.89
C THR A 274 -13.24 -31.07 11.18
N CYS A 275 -12.97 -30.14 12.11
CA CYS A 275 -12.42 -30.48 13.43
C CYS A 275 -13.38 -31.35 14.26
N ARG A 276 -14.69 -31.08 14.24
CA ARG A 276 -15.68 -31.95 14.92
C ARG A 276 -15.77 -33.34 14.30
N ALA A 277 -15.60 -33.47 12.99
CA ALA A 277 -15.60 -34.77 12.33
C ALA A 277 -14.37 -35.63 12.70
N GLN A 278 -13.21 -34.99 12.97
CA GLN A 278 -12.01 -35.68 13.45
C GLN A 278 -12.03 -36.03 14.95
N SER A 279 -12.82 -35.35 15.79
CA SER A 279 -12.94 -35.67 17.22
C SER A 279 -13.95 -36.79 17.54
N VAL A 280 -14.68 -37.28 16.53
CA VAL A 280 -15.69 -38.35 16.67
C VAL A 280 -15.20 -39.68 16.07
N MET A 281 -13.98 -39.70 15.50
CA MET A 281 -13.22 -40.92 15.16
C MET A 281 -12.17 -41.19 16.23
#